data_AF-A0A7J4S598-F1
#
_entry.id   AF-A0A7J4S598-F1
#
_cell.length_a   1.000
_cell.length_b   1.000
_cell.length_c   1.000
_cell.angle_alpha   90.00
_cell.angle_beta   90.00
_cell.angle_gamma   90.00
#
_symmetry.space_group_name_H-M   'P 1'
#
loop_
_entity.id
_entity.type
_entity.pdbx_description
1 polymer ?
#
loop_
_entity_poly.entity_id
_entity_poly.type
_entity_poly.pdbx_seq_one_letter_code
_entity_poly.pdbx_strand_id
1 'polypeptide(L)'
;MAQKPKVAFYWCASCGGCEEAVVDLAEGILDVVAAVDIVFWPVALDFKVPDVEALPDGSIAASFINGAVRLSEQEDMVRLLRRKSKYVIAFGSCSHLGGIPGLANLWDRRSIFEWYYHKAPSVANGGAQEPQERVEVPEGTLELPAFWDVVKALDEVIDVDYYLPGCPPTPKLIGNAVNALLKGELPPKGAVLAGTRALCHECPLNETKPEKLLIKEVKRVHLTKVDPEKCLLSQGVLCLGPVTRGGCEALCVKGAMPCTGCFGPTDEVRDQGAKGISYLSSILDFDEEADIRRVMENIPDPVGTFYRYALPRAILTKPKGVKSHA
;
A
#
# COMPACT_ATOMS: atom_id res chain seq x y z
N MET A 1 35.55 9.49 -13.47
CA MET A 1 34.49 9.48 -12.45
C MET A 1 33.76 8.16 -12.57
N ALA A 2 33.47 7.46 -11.47
CA ALA A 2 32.68 6.23 -11.53
C ALA A 2 31.28 6.55 -12.10
N GLN A 3 30.73 5.67 -12.93
CA GLN A 3 29.40 5.87 -13.52
C GLN A 3 28.35 5.74 -12.41
N LYS A 4 27.49 6.76 -12.28
CA LYS A 4 26.41 6.74 -11.29
C LYS A 4 25.47 5.54 -11.55
N PRO A 5 25.00 4.84 -10.51
CA PRO A 5 24.00 3.79 -10.68
C PRO A 5 22.70 4.37 -11.25
N LYS A 6 22.13 3.69 -12.24
CA LYS A 6 20.86 4.07 -12.85
C LYS A 6 19.70 3.67 -11.96
N VAL A 7 18.76 4.57 -11.71
CA VAL A 7 17.55 4.31 -10.91
C VAL A 7 16.31 4.73 -11.68
N ALA A 8 15.22 4.01 -11.48
CA ALA A 8 13.92 4.35 -12.04
C ALA A 8 12.85 4.39 -10.95
N PHE A 9 11.88 5.28 -11.12
CA PHE A 9 10.67 5.42 -10.32
C PHE A 9 9.47 5.30 -11.25
N TYR A 10 8.48 4.52 -10.85
CA TYR A 10 7.27 4.34 -11.66
C TYR A 10 6.04 4.11 -10.80
N TRP A 11 4.91 4.70 -11.22
CA TRP A 11 3.61 4.54 -10.59
C TRP A 11 2.74 3.52 -11.34
N CYS A 12 1.92 2.76 -10.63
CA CYS A 12 0.85 1.93 -11.21
C CYS A 12 -0.51 2.48 -10.77
N ALA A 13 -1.42 1.65 -10.25
CA ALA A 13 -2.63 2.11 -9.58
C ALA A 13 -2.24 2.77 -8.24
N SER A 14 -1.86 4.04 -8.33
CA SER A 14 -1.27 4.86 -7.28
C SER A 14 -2.01 6.19 -7.12
N CYS A 15 -1.76 6.87 -6.01
CA CYS A 15 -2.30 8.22 -5.73
C CYS A 15 -1.25 9.33 -5.87
N GLY A 16 -0.02 9.01 -6.30
CA GLY A 16 1.10 9.96 -6.35
C GLY A 16 1.82 10.16 -5.01
N GLY A 17 1.23 9.76 -3.88
CA GLY A 17 1.81 10.02 -2.55
C GLY A 17 3.20 9.41 -2.30
N CYS A 18 3.55 8.31 -2.96
CA CYS A 18 4.92 7.76 -2.86
C CYS A 18 5.93 8.61 -3.63
N GLU A 19 5.52 9.25 -4.73
CA GLU A 19 6.37 10.18 -5.48
C GLU A 19 6.59 11.46 -4.68
N GLU A 20 5.53 12.01 -4.11
CA GLU A 20 5.63 13.17 -3.20
C GLU A 20 6.52 12.86 -1.99
N ALA A 21 6.48 11.65 -1.45
CA ALA A 21 7.37 11.26 -0.36
C ALA A 21 8.87 11.26 -0.74
N VAL A 22 9.21 11.09 -2.03
CA VAL A 22 10.57 11.28 -2.53
C VAL A 22 10.91 12.77 -2.58
N VAL A 23 9.97 13.63 -2.98
CA VAL A 23 10.13 15.09 -2.99
C VAL A 23 10.26 15.64 -1.56
N ASP A 24 9.56 15.05 -0.59
CA ASP A 24 9.62 15.36 0.85
C ASP A 24 10.97 15.01 1.50
N LEU A 25 11.94 14.45 0.76
CA LEU A 25 13.34 14.46 1.18
C LEU A 25 13.90 15.88 1.27
N ALA A 26 13.18 16.89 0.76
CA ALA A 26 13.53 18.30 0.79
C ALA A 26 14.95 18.52 0.25
N GLU A 27 15.84 19.18 0.98
CA GLU A 27 17.22 19.40 0.53
C GLU A 27 17.98 18.08 0.30
N GLY A 28 17.61 17.01 1.00
CA GLY A 28 18.21 15.68 0.85
C GLY A 28 18.00 15.05 -0.53
N ILE A 29 17.03 15.53 -1.32
CA ILE A 29 16.87 15.07 -2.71
C ILE A 29 18.09 15.43 -3.58
N LEU A 30 18.80 16.52 -3.23
CA LEU A 30 20.01 16.96 -3.94
C LEU A 30 21.13 15.94 -3.81
N ASP A 31 21.25 15.29 -2.65
CA ASP A 31 22.21 14.21 -2.42
C ASP A 31 21.85 12.98 -3.24
N VAL A 32 20.55 12.68 -3.38
CA VAL A 32 20.07 11.56 -4.21
C VAL A 32 20.44 11.78 -5.67
N VAL A 33 20.09 12.93 -6.27
CA VAL A 33 20.42 13.22 -7.68
C VAL A 33 21.93 13.38 -7.91
N ALA A 34 22.69 13.77 -6.88
CA ALA A 34 24.15 13.75 -6.93
C ALA A 34 24.69 12.32 -6.98
N ALA A 35 24.03 11.35 -6.33
CA ALA A 35 24.49 9.97 -6.22
C ALA A 35 24.00 9.03 -7.33
N VAL A 36 22.81 9.26 -7.91
CA VAL A 36 22.19 8.35 -8.91
C VAL A 36 21.96 9.04 -10.26
N ASP A 37 21.78 8.23 -11.30
CA ASP A 37 21.31 8.66 -12.61
C ASP A 37 19.83 8.23 -12.75
N ILE A 38 18.90 9.18 -12.75
CA ILE A 38 17.47 8.87 -12.86
C ILE A 38 17.14 8.71 -14.33
N VAL A 39 16.83 7.48 -14.74
CA VAL A 39 16.59 7.14 -16.16
C VAL A 39 15.12 7.00 -16.51
N PHE A 40 14.24 7.00 -15.51
CA PHE A 40 12.81 6.96 -15.71
C PHE A 40 12.09 7.47 -14.46
N TRP A 41 11.31 8.54 -14.59
CA TRP A 41 10.47 9.07 -13.52
C TRP A 41 9.36 9.97 -14.12
N PRO A 42 8.25 9.40 -14.62
CA PRO A 42 7.30 10.12 -15.46
C PRO A 42 6.64 11.35 -14.83
N VAL A 43 6.52 11.40 -13.50
CA VAL A 43 5.95 12.56 -12.80
C VAL A 43 6.88 13.77 -12.80
N ALA A 44 8.19 13.53 -12.82
CA ALA A 44 9.20 14.56 -12.60
C ALA A 44 10.03 14.88 -13.86
N LEU A 45 10.15 13.92 -14.78
CA LEU A 45 11.06 13.96 -15.93
C LEU A 45 10.37 13.46 -17.21
N ASP A 46 10.84 13.94 -18.37
CA ASP A 46 10.16 13.76 -19.66
C ASP A 46 10.39 12.39 -20.35
N PHE A 47 11.06 11.44 -19.69
CA PHE A 47 11.31 10.10 -20.25
C PHE A 47 10.00 9.38 -20.61
N LYS A 48 10.01 8.68 -21.74
CA LYS A 48 8.89 7.90 -22.28
C LYS A 48 9.23 6.42 -22.30
N VAL A 49 8.20 5.60 -22.55
CA VAL A 49 8.35 4.12 -22.61
C VAL A 49 9.46 3.68 -23.59
N PRO A 50 9.59 4.25 -24.81
CA PRO A 50 10.67 3.89 -25.72
C PRO A 50 12.09 4.12 -25.18
N ASP A 51 12.28 5.13 -24.33
CA ASP A 51 13.57 5.40 -23.70
C ASP A 51 13.97 4.24 -22.76
N VAL A 52 12.99 3.67 -22.06
CA VAL A 52 13.20 2.51 -21.18
C VAL A 52 13.42 1.23 -21.99
N GLU A 53 12.70 1.04 -23.09
CA GLU A 53 12.86 -0.10 -23.98
C GLU A 53 14.27 -0.18 -24.58
N ALA A 54 14.83 0.99 -24.95
CA ALA A 54 16.16 1.14 -25.53
C ALA A 54 17.30 0.86 -24.53
N LEU A 55 17.04 0.88 -23.21
CA LEU A 55 18.04 0.52 -22.20
C LEU A 55 18.41 -0.97 -22.30
N PRO A 56 19.68 -1.36 -22.10
CA PRO A 56 20.03 -2.77 -22.00
C PRO A 56 19.34 -3.45 -20.81
N ASP A 57 19.02 -4.73 -20.93
CA ASP A 57 18.45 -5.52 -19.84
C ASP A 57 19.41 -5.58 -18.64
N GLY A 58 18.89 -5.51 -17.42
CA GLY A 58 19.67 -5.43 -16.18
C GLY A 58 20.57 -4.18 -16.03
N SER A 59 20.40 -3.15 -16.87
CA SER A 59 21.21 -1.91 -16.79
C SER A 59 20.75 -0.92 -15.72
N ILE A 60 19.49 -0.99 -15.28
CA ILE A 60 18.97 -0.19 -14.17
C ILE A 60 19.41 -0.88 -12.87
N ALA A 61 20.09 -0.16 -11.98
CA ALA A 61 20.51 -0.71 -10.70
C ALA A 61 19.29 -1.04 -9.82
N ALA A 62 18.30 -0.15 -9.77
CA ALA A 62 17.06 -0.39 -9.04
C ALA A 62 15.87 0.35 -9.66
N SER A 63 14.71 -0.32 -9.71
CA SER A 63 13.41 0.30 -9.95
C SER A 63 12.59 0.33 -8.67
N PHE A 64 12.19 1.53 -8.24
CA PHE A 64 11.21 1.75 -7.18
C PHE A 64 9.84 1.86 -7.82
N ILE A 65 9.02 0.81 -7.66
CA ILE A 65 7.70 0.72 -8.29
C ILE A 65 6.63 0.88 -7.22
N ASN A 66 5.82 1.93 -7.34
CA ASN A 66 4.69 2.19 -6.46
C ASN A 66 3.35 1.91 -7.13
N GLY A 67 2.28 1.86 -6.34
CA GLY A 67 0.94 1.51 -6.83
C GLY A 67 0.74 0.00 -6.99
N ALA A 68 -0.53 -0.41 -6.98
CA ALA A 68 -0.91 -1.79 -7.25
C ALA A 68 -1.10 -2.02 -8.77
N VAL A 69 -1.22 -3.27 -9.22
CA VAL A 69 -1.48 -3.57 -10.64
C VAL A 69 -2.98 -3.79 -10.84
N ARG A 70 -3.59 -3.01 -11.73
CA ARG A 70 -5.02 -3.07 -12.08
C ARG A 70 -5.31 -2.90 -13.58
N LEU A 71 -4.36 -2.37 -14.35
CA LEU A 71 -4.50 -2.15 -15.79
C LEU A 71 -3.46 -2.98 -16.57
N SER A 72 -3.77 -3.31 -17.83
CA SER A 72 -2.82 -4.01 -18.71
C SER A 72 -1.52 -3.23 -18.93
N GLU A 73 -1.60 -1.92 -19.16
CA GLU A 73 -0.41 -1.06 -19.30
C GLU A 73 0.51 -1.13 -18.09
N GLN A 74 -0.06 -1.17 -16.88
CA GLN A 74 0.71 -1.28 -15.65
C GLN A 74 1.44 -2.62 -15.59
N GLU A 75 0.75 -3.71 -15.97
CA GLU A 75 1.34 -5.04 -16.04
C GLU A 75 2.51 -5.10 -17.05
N ASP A 76 2.33 -4.53 -18.24
CA ASP A 76 3.37 -4.47 -19.26
C ASP A 76 4.59 -3.66 -18.79
N MET A 77 4.34 -2.50 -18.16
CA MET A 77 5.39 -1.63 -17.65
C MET A 77 6.18 -2.26 -16.50
N VAL A 78 5.54 -2.93 -15.55
CA VAL A 78 6.28 -3.59 -14.47
C VAL A 78 7.11 -4.78 -14.98
N ARG A 79 6.63 -5.51 -16.00
CA ARG A 79 7.41 -6.57 -16.67
C ARG A 79 8.61 -6.01 -17.44
N LEU A 80 8.44 -4.88 -18.12
CA LEU A 80 9.53 -4.14 -18.75
C LEU A 80 10.57 -3.71 -17.71
N LEU A 81 10.16 -3.00 -16.66
CA LEU A 81 11.07 -2.51 -15.62
C LEU A 81 11.78 -3.65 -14.89
N ARG A 82 11.08 -4.76 -14.61
CA ARG A 82 11.70 -5.96 -14.03
C ARG A 82 12.84 -6.48 -14.92
N ARG A 83 12.62 -6.58 -16.23
CA ARG A 83 13.65 -7.03 -17.18
C ARG A 83 14.82 -6.06 -17.26
N LYS A 84 14.57 -4.75 -17.21
CA LYS A 84 15.60 -3.71 -17.27
C LYS A 84 16.39 -3.54 -15.97
N SER A 85 15.89 -4.06 -14.84
CA SER A 85 16.44 -3.78 -13.51
C SER A 85 17.15 -4.96 -12.86
N LYS A 86 18.24 -4.67 -12.14
CA LYS A 86 18.89 -5.61 -11.21
C LYS A 86 18.05 -5.82 -9.97
N TYR A 87 17.56 -4.73 -9.37
CA TYR A 87 16.65 -4.79 -8.23
C TYR A 87 15.29 -4.15 -8.54
N VAL A 88 14.21 -4.77 -8.07
CA VAL A 88 12.87 -4.16 -8.01
C VAL A 88 12.47 -4.02 -6.56
N ILE A 89 12.09 -2.80 -6.18
CA ILE A 89 11.61 -2.45 -4.85
C ILE A 89 10.11 -2.14 -4.97
N ALA A 90 9.28 -2.91 -4.27
CA ALA A 90 7.88 -2.56 -4.07
C ALA A 90 7.82 -1.35 -3.13
N PHE A 91 7.68 -0.17 -3.72
CA PHE A 91 7.71 1.11 -3.04
C PHE A 91 6.31 1.56 -2.62
N GLY A 92 5.98 1.40 -1.34
CA GLY A 92 4.72 1.79 -0.75
C GLY A 92 3.73 0.63 -0.55
N SER A 93 2.70 0.89 0.25
CA SER A 93 1.70 -0.12 0.65
C SER A 93 0.91 -0.68 -0.54
N CYS A 94 0.69 0.11 -1.59
CA CYS A 94 -0.04 -0.35 -2.77
C CYS A 94 0.73 -1.41 -3.55
N SER A 95 2.02 -1.23 -3.79
CA SER A 95 2.84 -2.24 -4.47
C SER A 95 3.20 -3.41 -3.55
N HIS A 96 3.36 -3.16 -2.24
CA HIS A 96 3.67 -4.22 -1.28
C HIS A 96 2.47 -5.13 -0.96
N LEU A 97 1.27 -4.56 -0.76
CA LEU A 97 0.11 -5.28 -0.20
C LEU A 97 -1.17 -5.10 -1.02
N GLY A 98 -1.14 -4.30 -2.08
CA GLY A 98 -2.32 -3.92 -2.87
C GLY A 98 -2.98 -2.60 -2.43
N GLY A 99 -2.77 -2.18 -1.18
CA GLY A 99 -3.15 -0.86 -0.67
C GLY A 99 -4.66 -0.59 -0.68
N ILE A 100 -5.01 0.70 -0.61
CA ILE A 100 -6.41 1.17 -0.67
C ILE A 100 -7.11 0.72 -1.96
N PRO A 101 -6.50 0.80 -3.16
CA PRO A 101 -7.13 0.31 -4.39
C PRO A 101 -7.54 -1.16 -4.29
N GLY A 102 -6.79 -1.96 -3.51
CA GLY A 102 -7.07 -3.37 -3.26
C GLY A 102 -8.47 -3.67 -2.71
N LEU A 103 -9.13 -2.71 -2.04
CA LEU A 103 -10.52 -2.85 -1.58
C LEU A 103 -11.51 -3.04 -2.73
N ALA A 104 -11.15 -2.63 -3.96
CA ALA A 104 -11.94 -2.89 -5.16
C ALA A 104 -12.13 -4.39 -5.43
N ASN A 105 -11.30 -5.27 -4.85
CA ASN A 105 -11.46 -6.74 -4.98
C ASN A 105 -12.73 -7.28 -4.31
N LEU A 106 -13.47 -6.45 -3.56
CA LEU A 106 -14.81 -6.78 -3.09
C LEU A 106 -15.87 -6.76 -4.21
N TRP A 107 -15.52 -6.22 -5.38
CA TRP A 107 -16.43 -5.97 -6.49
C TRP A 107 -15.82 -6.49 -7.80
N ASP A 108 -16.67 -6.88 -8.75
CA ASP A 108 -16.24 -7.22 -10.11
C ASP A 108 -16.13 -5.95 -10.98
N ARG A 109 -15.42 -6.00 -12.13
CA ARG A 109 -15.32 -4.86 -13.06
C ARG A 109 -16.68 -4.31 -13.43
N ARG A 110 -17.65 -5.20 -13.71
CA ARG A 110 -18.99 -4.83 -14.17
C ARG A 110 -19.71 -3.94 -13.15
N SER A 111 -19.72 -4.32 -11.88
CA SER A 111 -20.38 -3.54 -10.81
C SER A 111 -19.67 -2.21 -10.55
N ILE A 112 -18.34 -2.17 -10.66
CA ILE A 112 -17.58 -0.92 -10.59
C ILE A 112 -17.97 0.01 -11.74
N PHE A 113 -17.98 -0.49 -12.98
CA PHE A 113 -18.33 0.30 -14.17
C PHE A 113 -19.79 0.73 -14.15
N GLU A 114 -20.70 -0.16 -13.74
CA GLU A 114 -22.12 0.15 -13.57
C GLU A 114 -22.32 1.32 -12.58
N TRP A 115 -21.59 1.32 -11.46
CA TRP A 115 -21.64 2.42 -10.51
C TRP A 115 -21.13 3.72 -11.12
N TYR A 116 -19.90 3.75 -11.63
CA TYR A 116 -19.25 4.98 -12.06
C TYR A 116 -19.84 5.60 -13.32
N TYR A 117 -20.28 4.78 -14.29
CA TYR A 117 -20.74 5.27 -15.59
C TYR A 117 -22.27 5.35 -15.71
N HIS A 118 -23.04 4.72 -14.81
CA HIS A 118 -24.50 4.68 -14.95
C HIS A 118 -25.27 5.07 -13.70
N LYS A 119 -24.87 4.60 -12.52
CA LYS A 119 -25.67 4.75 -11.29
C LYS A 119 -25.23 5.91 -10.37
N ALA A 120 -24.03 6.43 -10.55
CA ALA A 120 -23.53 7.54 -9.73
C ALA A 120 -24.46 8.76 -9.87
N PRO A 121 -24.83 9.46 -8.78
CA PRO A 121 -25.83 10.55 -8.81
C PRO A 121 -25.49 11.72 -9.75
N SER A 122 -24.21 11.89 -10.08
CA SER A 122 -23.71 12.93 -10.99
C SER A 122 -23.78 12.54 -12.48
N VAL A 123 -24.12 11.29 -12.81
CA VAL A 123 -24.24 10.83 -14.20
C VAL A 123 -25.57 11.30 -14.76
N ALA A 124 -25.52 12.32 -15.61
CA ALA A 124 -26.72 12.85 -16.26
C ALA A 124 -27.39 11.79 -17.14
N ASN A 125 -28.72 11.67 -17.01
CA ASN A 125 -29.58 10.86 -17.87
C ASN A 125 -29.23 9.35 -17.96
N GLY A 126 -28.52 8.79 -16.97
CA GLY A 126 -28.47 7.34 -16.72
C GLY A 126 -27.84 6.47 -17.82
N GLY A 127 -26.90 7.00 -18.61
CA GLY A 127 -26.30 6.22 -19.69
C GLY A 127 -25.02 6.83 -20.27
N ALA A 128 -24.01 7.11 -19.43
CA ALA A 128 -22.71 7.44 -20.01
C ALA A 128 -22.18 6.19 -20.74
N GLN A 129 -21.62 6.40 -21.93
CA GLN A 129 -20.97 5.33 -22.65
C GLN A 129 -19.76 4.86 -21.83
N GLU A 130 -19.68 3.55 -21.57
CA GLU A 130 -18.52 2.98 -20.90
C GLU A 130 -17.27 3.12 -21.77
N PRO A 131 -16.09 3.34 -21.17
CA PRO A 131 -14.83 3.33 -21.90
C PRO A 131 -14.62 1.98 -22.59
N GLN A 132 -14.19 2.04 -23.85
CA GLN A 132 -13.83 0.88 -24.64
C GLN A 132 -12.31 0.85 -24.81
N GLU A 133 -11.74 -0.36 -24.83
CA GLU A 133 -10.28 -0.54 -25.01
C GLU A 133 -9.82 -0.10 -26.41
N ARG A 134 -10.74 -0.03 -27.37
CA ARG A 134 -10.48 0.44 -28.73
C ARG A 134 -11.70 1.15 -29.30
N VAL A 135 -11.51 2.33 -29.87
CA VAL A 135 -12.55 3.09 -30.59
C VAL A 135 -11.94 3.66 -31.87
N GLU A 136 -12.66 3.54 -32.98
CA GLU A 136 -12.29 4.20 -34.23
C GLU A 136 -12.90 5.61 -34.31
N VAL A 137 -12.05 6.62 -34.52
CA VAL A 137 -12.42 8.03 -34.72
C VAL A 137 -11.79 8.57 -36.01
N PRO A 138 -12.21 9.74 -36.54
CA PRO A 138 -11.64 10.28 -37.78
C PRO A 138 -10.12 10.47 -37.76
N GLU A 139 -9.55 10.76 -36.60
CA GLU A 139 -8.12 10.96 -36.38
C GLU A 139 -7.32 9.66 -36.25
N GLY A 140 -7.99 8.50 -36.15
CA GLY A 140 -7.37 7.18 -36.06
C GLY A 140 -8.02 6.29 -35.01
N THR A 141 -7.32 5.23 -34.62
CA THR A 141 -7.74 4.35 -33.52
C THR A 141 -7.28 4.93 -32.19
N LEU A 142 -8.21 5.13 -31.25
CA LEU A 142 -7.90 5.40 -29.85
C LEU A 142 -7.90 4.10 -29.05
N GLU A 143 -6.92 3.93 -28.17
CA GLU A 143 -6.77 2.75 -27.32
C GLU A 143 -6.75 3.14 -25.84
N LEU A 144 -7.34 2.29 -25.00
CA LEU A 144 -7.29 2.38 -23.55
C LEU A 144 -6.80 1.04 -22.99
N PRO A 145 -6.05 1.04 -21.88
CA PRO A 145 -5.61 -0.20 -21.26
C PRO A 145 -6.80 -1.02 -20.76
N ALA A 146 -6.67 -2.33 -20.83
CA ALA A 146 -7.67 -3.23 -20.28
C ALA A 146 -7.76 -3.04 -18.77
N PHE A 147 -8.99 -2.92 -18.26
CA PHE A 147 -9.26 -2.85 -16.83
C PHE A 147 -9.46 -4.26 -16.29
N TRP A 148 -8.57 -4.69 -15.41
CA TRP A 148 -8.66 -6.03 -14.84
C TRP A 148 -9.76 -6.16 -13.80
N ASP A 149 -10.20 -7.38 -13.49
CA ASP A 149 -11.18 -7.65 -12.43
C ASP A 149 -10.57 -7.58 -11.02
N VAL A 150 -9.27 -7.85 -10.89
CA VAL A 150 -8.57 -7.95 -9.61
C VAL A 150 -7.43 -6.94 -9.55
N VAL A 151 -7.27 -6.29 -8.40
CA VAL A 151 -6.07 -5.55 -8.02
C VAL A 151 -5.07 -6.55 -7.44
N LYS A 152 -3.82 -6.50 -7.90
CA LYS A 152 -2.72 -7.32 -7.39
C LYS A 152 -1.62 -6.46 -6.77
N ALA A 153 -0.99 -6.99 -5.72
CA ALA A 153 0.32 -6.50 -5.28
C ALA A 153 1.38 -6.79 -6.36
N LEU A 154 2.50 -6.07 -6.31
CA LEU A 154 3.52 -6.12 -7.35
C LEU A 154 4.15 -7.52 -7.51
N ASP A 155 4.36 -8.21 -6.38
CA ASP A 155 4.97 -9.53 -6.33
C ASP A 155 4.05 -10.68 -6.75
N GLU A 156 2.77 -10.39 -7.02
CA GLU A 156 1.84 -11.33 -7.67
C GLU A 156 1.92 -11.26 -9.21
N VAL A 157 2.71 -10.33 -9.76
CA VAL A 157 2.85 -10.07 -11.20
C VAL A 157 4.29 -10.27 -11.69
N ILE A 158 5.26 -9.79 -10.91
CA ILE A 158 6.70 -9.87 -11.21
C ILE A 158 7.52 -10.28 -9.97
N ASP A 159 8.75 -10.70 -10.17
CA ASP A 159 9.69 -11.00 -9.08
C ASP A 159 10.20 -9.70 -8.42
N VAL A 160 9.96 -9.54 -7.12
CA VAL A 160 10.31 -8.36 -6.32
C VAL A 160 11.45 -8.69 -5.38
N ASP A 161 12.44 -7.80 -5.26
CA ASP A 161 13.60 -8.04 -4.42
C ASP A 161 13.44 -7.52 -3.00
N TYR A 162 12.83 -6.34 -2.84
CA TYR A 162 12.66 -5.70 -1.52
C TYR A 162 11.33 -4.96 -1.44
N TYR A 163 10.88 -4.69 -0.22
CA TYR A 163 9.65 -3.96 0.03
C TYR A 163 9.95 -2.74 0.90
N LEU A 164 9.46 -1.57 0.50
CA LEU A 164 9.56 -0.34 1.29
C LEU A 164 8.13 0.06 1.72
N PRO A 165 7.71 -0.25 2.95
CA PRO A 165 6.31 -0.18 3.35
C PRO A 165 5.87 1.25 3.72
N GLY A 166 4.56 1.47 3.73
CA GLY A 166 3.93 2.73 4.16
C GLY A 166 3.01 3.33 3.10
N CYS A 167 2.04 4.14 3.52
CA CYS A 167 1.07 4.81 2.64
C CYS A 167 1.07 6.33 2.88
N PRO A 168 2.16 7.05 2.51
CA PRO A 168 3.38 6.56 1.87
C PRO A 168 4.48 6.12 2.88
N PRO A 169 5.60 5.54 2.43
CA PRO A 169 6.80 5.36 3.25
C PRO A 169 7.33 6.70 3.76
N THR A 170 7.98 6.73 4.92
CA THR A 170 8.52 7.99 5.47
C THR A 170 9.78 8.44 4.72
N PRO A 171 10.07 9.75 4.64
CA PRO A 171 11.31 10.26 4.04
C PRO A 171 12.57 9.61 4.62
N LYS A 172 12.56 9.37 5.94
CA LYS A 172 13.64 8.66 6.64
C LYS A 172 13.86 7.24 6.11
N LEU A 173 12.80 6.47 5.88
CA LEU A 173 12.91 5.13 5.33
C LEU A 173 13.35 5.13 3.86
N ILE A 174 12.87 6.10 3.07
CA ILE A 174 13.31 6.29 1.68
C ILE A 174 14.82 6.56 1.64
N GLY A 175 15.30 7.52 2.44
CA GLY A 175 16.73 7.84 2.54
C GLY A 175 17.57 6.63 2.98
N ASN A 176 17.09 5.86 3.95
CA ASN A 176 17.77 4.63 4.38
C ASN A 176 17.84 3.57 3.26
N ALA A 177 16.75 3.38 2.50
CA ALA A 177 16.71 2.42 1.41
C ALA A 177 17.66 2.81 0.26
N VAL A 178 17.69 4.10 -0.11
CA VAL A 178 18.63 4.63 -1.11
C VAL A 178 20.07 4.46 -0.64
N ASN A 179 20.37 4.80 0.62
CA ASN A 179 21.71 4.64 1.18
C ASN A 179 22.18 3.18 1.23
N ALA A 180 21.30 2.25 1.64
CA ALA A 180 21.60 0.82 1.64
C ALA A 180 21.92 0.31 0.22
N LEU A 181 21.15 0.76 -0.78
CA LEU A 181 21.38 0.44 -2.18
C LEU A 181 22.73 0.98 -2.67
N LEU A 182 23.06 2.24 -2.37
CA LEU A 182 24.30 2.89 -2.78
C LEU A 182 25.55 2.25 -2.17
N LYS A 183 25.46 1.77 -0.92
CA LYS A 183 26.55 1.09 -0.22
C LYS A 183 26.66 -0.40 -0.58
N GLY A 184 25.65 -0.97 -1.24
CA GLY A 184 25.56 -2.42 -1.46
C GLY A 184 25.26 -3.21 -0.18
N GLU A 185 24.76 -2.55 0.86
CA GLU A 185 24.43 -3.13 2.18
C GLU A 185 22.95 -3.56 2.22
N LEU A 186 22.53 -4.35 1.23
CA LEU A 186 21.16 -4.82 1.14
C LEU A 186 20.95 -6.10 1.99
N PRO A 187 19.80 -6.21 2.68
CA PRO A 187 19.44 -7.45 3.39
C PRO A 187 19.17 -8.60 2.41
N PRO A 188 18.89 -9.82 2.90
CA PRO A 188 18.43 -10.90 2.04
C PRO A 188 17.19 -10.50 1.22
N LYS A 189 17.12 -11.02 -0.01
CA LYS A 189 15.96 -10.85 -0.89
C LYS A 189 14.66 -11.21 -0.19
N GLY A 190 13.62 -10.42 -0.42
CA GLY A 190 12.30 -10.55 0.20
C GLY A 190 12.14 -9.75 1.49
N ALA A 191 13.21 -9.12 1.99
CA ALA A 191 13.15 -8.31 3.20
C ALA A 191 12.30 -7.05 3.00
N VAL A 192 11.59 -6.68 4.06
CA VAL A 192 10.92 -5.39 4.20
C VAL A 192 11.92 -4.40 4.81
N LEU A 193 12.23 -3.32 4.10
CA LEU A 193 13.20 -2.28 4.47
C LEU A 193 12.60 -1.32 5.52
N ALA A 194 12.15 -1.87 6.64
CA ALA A 194 11.61 -1.15 7.79
C ALA A 194 11.87 -1.94 9.09
N GLY A 195 11.29 -1.51 10.22
CA GLY A 195 11.43 -2.24 11.49
C GLY A 195 10.91 -3.68 11.39
N THR A 196 11.38 -4.58 12.25
CA THR A 196 10.90 -5.98 12.31
C THR A 196 9.88 -6.22 13.41
N ARG A 197 9.72 -5.26 14.33
CA ARG A 197 8.81 -5.33 15.48
C ARG A 197 7.51 -4.60 15.19
N ALA A 198 6.47 -4.92 15.96
CA ALA A 198 5.21 -4.20 15.92
C ALA A 198 5.37 -2.72 16.31
N LEU A 199 4.52 -1.84 15.78
CA LEU A 199 4.53 -0.40 15.98
C LEU A 199 4.50 0.00 17.46
N CYS A 200 3.91 -0.84 18.31
CA CYS A 200 3.88 -0.63 19.75
C CYS A 200 5.28 -0.48 20.36
N HIS A 201 6.32 -1.07 19.76
CA HIS A 201 7.70 -0.96 20.23
C HIS A 201 8.25 0.48 20.18
N GLU A 202 7.82 1.29 19.20
CA GLU A 202 8.23 2.69 19.04
C GLU A 202 7.11 3.68 19.40
N CYS A 203 5.98 3.18 19.86
CA CYS A 203 4.82 4.00 20.21
C CYS A 203 5.06 4.70 21.55
N PRO A 204 4.94 6.04 21.63
CA PRO A 204 5.18 6.78 22.87
C PRO A 204 4.17 6.43 23.98
N LEU A 205 3.01 5.91 23.61
CA LEU A 205 1.94 5.56 24.57
C LEU A 205 2.08 4.12 25.10
N ASN A 206 3.09 3.36 24.68
CA ASN A 206 3.20 1.94 25.01
C ASN A 206 3.38 1.70 26.53
N GLU A 207 4.09 2.58 27.22
CA GLU A 207 4.33 2.51 28.67
C GLU A 207 3.06 2.73 29.51
N THR A 208 2.03 3.36 28.92
CA THR A 208 0.76 3.62 29.59
C THR A 208 -0.23 2.46 29.51
N LYS A 209 0.15 1.37 28.83
CA LYS A 209 -0.70 0.19 28.73
C LYS A 209 -0.81 -0.51 30.09
N PRO A 210 -2.00 -1.02 30.43
CA PRO A 210 -2.13 -1.91 31.58
C PRO A 210 -1.34 -3.20 31.36
N GLU A 211 -0.94 -3.86 32.45
CA GLU A 211 -0.25 -5.17 32.42
C GLU A 211 -1.05 -6.21 31.63
N LYS A 212 -2.37 -6.23 31.84
CA LYS A 212 -3.32 -6.98 31.01
C LYS A 212 -4.15 -6.01 30.19
N LEU A 213 -3.93 -6.01 28.87
CA LEU A 213 -4.74 -5.24 27.95
C LEU A 213 -6.04 -5.98 27.65
N LEU A 214 -7.06 -5.66 28.43
CA LEU A 214 -8.42 -6.17 28.28
C LEU A 214 -9.37 -4.99 28.09
N ILE A 215 -10.29 -5.11 27.14
CA ILE A 215 -11.27 -4.07 26.81
C ILE A 215 -12.69 -4.63 26.87
N LYS A 216 -13.60 -3.82 27.44
CA LYS A 216 -15.04 -4.12 27.53
C LYS A 216 -15.88 -3.28 26.57
N GLU A 217 -15.24 -2.62 25.62
CA GLU A 217 -15.91 -1.79 24.64
C GLU A 217 -14.98 -1.55 23.45
N VAL A 218 -15.58 -1.43 22.28
CA VAL A 218 -14.94 -0.93 21.07
C VAL A 218 -15.65 0.34 20.67
N LYS A 219 -14.90 1.44 20.59
CA LYS A 219 -15.44 2.77 20.29
C LYS A 219 -14.96 3.25 18.93
N ARG A 220 -15.86 3.96 18.26
CA ARG A 220 -15.54 4.65 16.99
C ARG A 220 -14.82 5.96 17.31
N VAL A 221 -13.72 6.21 16.61
CA VAL A 221 -12.82 7.35 16.86
C VAL A 221 -13.56 8.70 16.89
N HIS A 222 -14.50 8.94 15.97
CA HIS A 222 -15.25 10.21 15.89
C HIS A 222 -16.34 10.38 16.96
N LEU A 223 -16.69 9.31 17.70
CA LEU A 223 -17.64 9.36 18.81
C LEU A 223 -16.93 9.42 20.16
N THR A 224 -15.60 9.44 20.18
CA THR A 224 -14.80 9.25 21.39
C THR A 224 -13.89 10.43 21.63
N LYS A 225 -14.00 11.04 22.81
CA LYS A 225 -12.96 11.93 23.31
C LYS A 225 -11.87 11.09 23.95
N VAL A 226 -10.72 11.00 23.28
CA VAL A 226 -9.56 10.25 23.78
C VAL A 226 -8.68 11.11 24.68
N ASP A 227 -8.04 10.47 25.64
CA ASP A 227 -6.89 10.99 26.37
C ASP A 227 -5.63 10.74 25.51
N PRO A 228 -5.01 11.78 24.92
CA PRO A 228 -3.89 11.60 23.99
C PRO A 228 -2.62 11.08 24.67
N GLU A 229 -2.55 11.12 26.00
CA GLU A 229 -1.40 10.65 26.78
C GLU A 229 -1.50 9.17 27.13
N LYS A 230 -2.64 8.51 26.86
CA LYS A 230 -2.86 7.09 27.16
C LYS A 230 -3.02 6.27 25.91
N CYS A 231 -2.62 5.00 25.96
CA CYS A 231 -2.81 4.07 24.87
C CYS A 231 -4.26 4.09 24.35
N LEU A 232 -4.44 4.44 23.06
CA LEU A 232 -5.77 4.57 22.47
C LEU A 232 -6.55 3.25 22.52
N LEU A 233 -5.83 2.13 22.39
CA LEU A 233 -6.42 0.80 22.43
C LEU A 233 -6.99 0.45 23.82
N SER A 234 -6.31 0.82 24.91
CA SER A 234 -6.84 0.59 26.26
C SER A 234 -8.04 1.47 26.60
N GLN A 235 -8.32 2.50 25.80
CA GLN A 235 -9.51 3.35 25.92
C GLN A 235 -10.70 2.84 25.09
N GLY A 236 -10.55 1.67 24.45
CA GLY A 236 -11.53 1.05 23.57
C GLY A 236 -11.47 1.54 22.11
N VAL A 237 -10.55 2.44 21.75
CA VAL A 237 -10.40 2.88 20.35
C VAL A 237 -9.53 1.88 19.58
N LEU A 238 -10.14 1.20 18.60
CA LEU A 238 -9.45 0.17 17.82
C LEU A 238 -8.21 0.73 17.12
N CYS A 239 -7.06 0.14 17.41
CA CYS A 239 -5.74 0.53 16.91
C CYS A 239 -4.99 -0.71 16.44
N LEU A 240 -4.54 -0.71 15.19
CA LEU A 240 -3.84 -1.85 14.58
C LEU A 240 -2.32 -1.85 14.82
N GLY A 241 -1.81 -0.93 15.65
CA GLY A 241 -0.39 -0.85 15.99
C GLY A 241 0.22 -2.17 16.52
N PRO A 242 -0.49 -2.99 17.31
CA PRO A 242 0.03 -4.30 17.76
C PRO A 242 0.26 -5.32 16.64
N VAL A 243 -0.42 -5.18 15.50
CA VAL A 243 -0.36 -6.10 14.35
C VAL A 243 0.25 -5.45 13.11
N THR A 244 0.87 -4.28 13.28
CA THR A 244 1.46 -3.50 12.20
C THR A 244 2.93 -3.29 12.49
N ARG A 245 3.77 -3.44 11.47
CA ARG A 245 5.20 -3.19 11.52
C ARG A 245 5.53 -1.74 11.92
N GLY A 246 6.56 -1.56 12.74
CA GLY A 246 7.12 -0.25 13.08
C GLY A 246 8.04 0.34 11.99
N GLY A 247 8.53 1.55 12.23
CA GLY A 247 9.33 2.33 11.29
C GLY A 247 8.61 3.58 10.77
N CYS A 248 7.34 3.76 11.12
CA CYS A 248 6.55 4.95 10.78
C CYS A 248 6.62 6.04 11.85
N GLU A 249 7.40 5.81 12.91
CA GLU A 249 7.64 6.76 14.00
C GLU A 249 6.36 7.10 14.79
N ALA A 250 5.38 6.19 14.73
CA ALA A 250 4.06 6.30 15.36
C ALA A 250 3.34 7.62 15.07
N LEU A 251 3.49 8.19 13.86
CA LEU A 251 2.98 9.51 13.49
C LEU A 251 1.47 9.68 13.75
N CYS A 252 0.65 8.68 13.40
CA CYS A 252 -0.80 8.73 13.65
C CYS A 252 -1.11 8.89 15.15
N VAL A 253 -0.42 8.12 15.99
CA VAL A 253 -0.65 8.10 17.44
C VAL A 253 -0.21 9.41 18.07
N LYS A 254 0.89 10.01 17.61
CA LYS A 254 1.32 11.37 17.99
C LYS A 254 0.27 12.43 17.65
N GLY A 255 -0.50 12.22 16.58
CA GLY A 255 -1.67 13.03 16.22
C GLY A 255 -2.98 12.61 16.89
N ALA A 256 -2.93 11.82 17.98
CA ALA A 256 -4.08 11.28 18.70
C ALA A 256 -5.04 10.42 17.85
N MET A 257 -4.53 9.82 16.76
CA MET A 257 -5.28 8.92 15.89
C MET A 257 -4.76 7.48 15.99
N PRO A 258 -5.64 6.47 16.01
CA PRO A 258 -5.21 5.08 16.04
C PRO A 258 -4.46 4.70 14.76
N CYS A 259 -3.51 3.77 14.88
CA CYS A 259 -2.87 3.16 13.73
C CYS A 259 -3.89 2.37 12.90
N THR A 260 -3.87 2.59 11.59
CA THR A 260 -4.75 1.94 10.61
C THR A 260 -4.07 0.81 9.83
N GLY A 261 -2.79 0.55 10.07
CA GLY A 261 -2.09 -0.62 9.53
C GLY A 261 -1.35 -0.44 8.20
N CYS A 262 -1.12 0.77 7.73
CA CYS A 262 -0.56 1.01 6.38
C CYS A 262 0.89 0.52 6.16
N PHE A 263 1.63 0.16 7.22
CA PHE A 263 2.97 -0.41 7.11
C PHE A 263 2.97 -1.94 6.93
N GLY A 264 1.80 -2.57 6.97
CA GLY A 264 1.68 -4.01 6.83
C GLY A 264 2.10 -4.79 8.07
N PRO A 265 2.07 -6.13 7.98
CA PRO A 265 2.40 -7.02 9.08
C PRO A 265 3.92 -7.13 9.34
N THR A 266 4.28 -7.69 10.49
CA THR A 266 5.65 -8.17 10.79
C THR A 266 5.97 -9.46 10.01
N ASP A 267 7.24 -9.86 9.97
CA ASP A 267 7.73 -10.93 9.07
C ASP A 267 7.02 -12.29 9.26
N GLU A 268 6.57 -12.58 10.47
CA GLU A 268 5.92 -13.85 10.81
C GLU A 268 4.40 -13.87 10.52
N VAL A 269 3.82 -12.73 10.13
CA VAL A 269 2.38 -12.59 9.92
C VAL A 269 2.09 -12.47 8.43
N ARG A 270 1.45 -13.50 7.87
CA ARG A 270 1.10 -13.56 6.44
C ARG A 270 -0.12 -12.72 6.09
N ASP A 271 -1.13 -12.75 6.96
CA ASP A 271 -2.40 -12.04 6.79
C ASP A 271 -2.59 -11.07 7.95
N GLN A 272 -2.41 -9.78 7.67
CA GLN A 272 -2.54 -8.72 8.66
C GLN A 272 -3.97 -8.60 9.19
N GLY A 273 -4.98 -8.76 8.33
CA GLY A 273 -6.37 -8.59 8.72
C GLY A 273 -6.84 -9.71 9.64
N ALA A 274 -6.53 -10.96 9.29
CA ALA A 274 -6.80 -12.11 10.13
C ALA A 274 -6.07 -12.01 11.48
N LYS A 275 -4.81 -11.55 11.48
CA LYS A 275 -4.07 -11.31 12.72
C LYS A 275 -4.67 -10.19 13.55
N GLY A 276 -5.17 -9.13 12.91
CA GLY A 276 -5.89 -8.02 13.56
C GLY A 276 -7.19 -8.49 14.24
N ILE A 277 -7.98 -9.31 13.55
CA ILE A 277 -9.20 -9.93 14.10
C ILE A 277 -8.84 -10.83 15.29
N SER A 278 -7.87 -11.74 15.12
CA SER A 278 -7.41 -12.64 16.18
C SER A 278 -6.91 -11.87 17.40
N TYR A 279 -6.15 -10.80 17.19
CA TYR A 279 -5.66 -9.95 18.27
C TYR A 279 -6.81 -9.23 18.98
N LEU A 280 -7.76 -8.65 18.26
CA LEU A 280 -8.94 -8.02 18.86
C LEU A 280 -9.73 -9.04 19.71
N SER A 281 -10.00 -10.23 19.16
CA SER A 281 -10.70 -11.29 19.89
C SER A 281 -9.98 -11.69 21.18
N SER A 282 -8.65 -11.65 21.21
CA SER A 282 -7.86 -12.02 22.40
C SER A 282 -7.88 -10.98 23.53
N ILE A 283 -8.30 -9.75 23.25
CA ILE A 283 -8.33 -8.65 24.25
C ILE A 283 -9.75 -8.25 24.65
N LEU A 284 -10.77 -8.83 24.01
CA LEU A 284 -12.18 -8.61 24.38
C LEU A 284 -12.50 -9.40 25.66
N ASP A 285 -12.87 -8.69 26.72
CA ASP A 285 -13.13 -9.26 28.05
C ASP A 285 -14.62 -9.56 28.26
N PHE A 286 -15.09 -10.60 27.57
CA PHE A 286 -16.49 -11.04 27.59
C PHE A 286 -16.58 -12.57 27.64
N ASP A 287 -17.44 -13.06 28.53
CA ASP A 287 -17.77 -14.49 28.63
C ASP A 287 -19.02 -14.86 27.80
N GLU A 288 -19.92 -13.91 27.59
CA GLU A 288 -21.22 -14.12 26.93
C GLU A 288 -21.19 -13.71 25.45
N GLU A 289 -21.67 -14.59 24.57
CA GLU A 289 -21.68 -14.36 23.11
C GLU A 289 -22.51 -13.11 22.72
N ALA A 290 -23.61 -12.85 23.44
CA ALA A 290 -24.46 -11.69 23.19
C ALA A 290 -23.70 -10.36 23.38
N ASP A 291 -22.84 -10.28 24.41
CA ASP A 291 -22.05 -9.09 24.67
C ASP A 291 -20.95 -8.90 23.61
N ILE A 292 -20.32 -10.00 23.16
CA ILE A 292 -19.34 -9.98 22.06
C ILE A 292 -20.01 -9.42 20.79
N ARG A 293 -21.18 -9.94 20.42
CA ARG A 293 -21.92 -9.47 19.24
C ARG A 293 -22.22 -7.96 19.32
N ARG A 294 -22.72 -7.49 20.47
CA ARG A 294 -23.00 -6.06 20.70
C ARG A 294 -21.75 -5.19 20.54
N VAL A 295 -20.59 -5.63 21.02
CA VAL A 295 -19.36 -4.86 20.85
C VAL A 295 -18.89 -4.86 19.39
N MET A 296 -19.00 -5.99 18.70
CA MET A 296 -18.61 -6.11 17.30
C MET A 296 -19.47 -5.23 16.36
N GLU A 297 -20.71 -4.89 16.73
CA GLU A 297 -21.55 -3.92 15.99
C GLU A 297 -20.90 -2.52 15.89
N ASN A 298 -19.96 -2.19 16.79
CA ASN A 298 -19.19 -0.94 16.69
C ASN A 298 -18.11 -0.97 15.60
N ILE A 299 -17.94 -2.10 14.91
CA ILE A 299 -17.08 -2.26 13.74
C ILE A 299 -18.00 -2.52 12.52
N PRO A 300 -18.61 -1.47 11.93
CA PRO A 300 -19.61 -1.63 10.88
C PRO A 300 -19.05 -2.19 9.57
N ASP A 301 -17.73 -2.04 9.36
CA ASP A 301 -17.02 -2.55 8.19
C ASP A 301 -15.74 -3.27 8.64
N PRO A 302 -15.81 -4.57 8.97
CA PRO A 302 -14.64 -5.34 9.34
C PRO A 302 -13.59 -5.41 8.23
N VAL A 303 -13.99 -5.46 6.96
CA VAL A 303 -13.04 -5.56 5.84
C VAL A 303 -12.26 -4.25 5.68
N GLY A 304 -12.93 -3.10 5.58
CA GLY A 304 -12.26 -1.80 5.50
C GLY A 304 -11.57 -1.36 6.80
N THR A 305 -11.79 -2.08 7.90
CA THR A 305 -11.07 -1.92 9.16
C THR A 305 -9.79 -2.73 9.18
N PHE A 306 -9.85 -4.04 8.95
CA PHE A 306 -8.72 -4.96 9.11
C PHE A 306 -7.89 -5.16 7.84
N TYR A 307 -8.49 -4.95 6.66
CA TYR A 307 -7.87 -5.19 5.35
C TYR A 307 -7.71 -3.92 4.51
N ARG A 308 -7.83 -2.73 5.12
CA ARG A 308 -7.77 -1.42 4.46
C ARG A 308 -6.65 -1.29 3.42
N TYR A 309 -5.49 -1.84 3.72
CA TYR A 309 -4.28 -1.74 2.89
C TYR A 309 -3.79 -3.08 2.32
N ALA A 310 -4.44 -4.18 2.66
CA ALA A 310 -3.90 -5.53 2.46
C ALA A 310 -4.91 -6.56 1.97
N LEU A 311 -6.10 -6.14 1.52
CA LEU A 311 -7.13 -7.07 1.02
C LEU A 311 -6.61 -8.01 -0.07
N PRO A 312 -5.81 -7.58 -1.07
CA PRO A 312 -5.26 -8.49 -2.08
C PRO A 312 -4.37 -9.60 -1.49
N ARG A 313 -3.82 -9.42 -0.29
CA ARG A 313 -2.99 -10.40 0.44
C ARG A 313 -3.76 -11.22 1.47
N ALA A 314 -5.07 -11.02 1.58
CA ALA A 314 -5.92 -11.80 2.47
C ALA A 314 -5.89 -13.27 2.07
N ILE A 315 -5.90 -14.19 3.05
CA ILE A 315 -6.01 -15.63 2.79
C ILE A 315 -7.33 -15.95 2.08
N LEU A 316 -8.39 -15.23 2.46
CA LEU A 316 -9.71 -15.28 1.82
C LEU A 316 -9.73 -14.27 0.68
N THR A 317 -9.14 -14.65 -0.45
CA THR A 317 -8.71 -13.70 -1.47
C THR A 317 -9.84 -12.98 -2.23
N LYS A 318 -11.05 -13.56 -2.36
CA LYS A 318 -12.09 -13.00 -3.27
C LYS A 318 -13.53 -13.35 -2.87
N PRO A 319 -14.49 -12.42 -3.03
CA PRO A 319 -15.91 -12.75 -3.10
C PRO A 319 -16.21 -13.68 -4.28
N LYS A 320 -17.27 -14.49 -4.17
CA LYS A 320 -17.74 -15.34 -5.27
C LYS A 320 -18.07 -14.48 -6.50
N GLY A 321 -17.44 -14.75 -7.65
CA GLY A 321 -17.76 -14.13 -8.93
C GLY A 321 -16.67 -13.23 -9.54
N VAL A 322 -15.67 -12.82 -8.75
CA VAL A 322 -14.54 -12.01 -9.24
C VAL A 322 -13.52 -12.93 -9.96
N LYS A 323 -13.29 -12.70 -11.26
CA LYS A 323 -12.33 -13.50 -12.06
C LYS A 323 -10.89 -13.01 -11.85
N SER A 324 -9.90 -13.89 -11.93
CA SER A 324 -8.49 -13.48 -11.97
C SER A 324 -8.20 -12.70 -13.26
N HIS A 325 -7.02 -12.06 -13.35
CA HIS A 325 -6.45 -11.74 -14.66
C HIS A 325 -6.50 -13.00 -15.55
N ALA A 326 -6.70 -12.77 -16.84
CA ALA A 326 -6.82 -13.82 -17.86
C ALA A 326 -5.72 -14.88 -17.73
#